data_AF-A0A847YW68-F1
#
_entry.id   AF-A0A847YW68-F1
#
_cell.length_a   1.000
_cell.length_b   1.000
_cell.length_c   1.000
_cell.angle_alpha   90.00
_cell.angle_beta   90.00
_cell.angle_gamma   90.00
#
_symmetry.space_group_name_H-M   'P 1'
#
loop_
_entity.id
_entity.type
_entity.pdbx_description
1 polymer ?
#
loop_
_entity_poly.entity_id
_entity_poly.type
_entity_poly.pdbx_seq_one_letter_code
_entity_poly.pdbx_strand_id
1 'polypeptide(L)'
;MEKIIKSELEPHIQKLIDDLVIKYGPIAIVLIGLFLIIVIITWDILKNKIRGEVKKGVDKHKAEIDNTYTKQIEHYRLYVAKQHKAYAKLNKYLLKTEGLAVFQALKTYPDFTEYTETEISKYLKERNASENELKQFISLMGDSKALQKEMQNYTELFNVRKARVFFHKTKNHYWINALYFSNKIEEQFKDITKILNEMIIIREIPSNDNKLTKEDMQTLRSLQKNLQSSIDKIVKQMKEELSAGLAK
;
A
#
# COMPACT_ATOMS: atom_id res chain seq x y z
N MET A 1 20.49 -38.86 100.83
CA MET A 1 20.83 -37.42 100.84
C MET A 1 20.41 -36.69 99.57
N GLU A 2 20.53 -37.28 98.37
CA GLU A 2 20.06 -36.66 97.11
C GLU A 2 18.58 -36.22 97.08
N LYS A 3 17.67 -36.96 97.73
CA LYS A 3 16.24 -36.62 97.75
C LYS A 3 15.89 -35.43 98.66
N ILE A 4 16.69 -35.16 99.70
CA ILE A 4 16.40 -34.08 100.67
C ILE A 4 16.92 -32.74 100.12
N ILE A 5 18.08 -32.76 99.46
CA ILE A 5 18.61 -31.57 98.76
C ILE A 5 17.66 -31.14 97.63
N LYS A 6 17.00 -32.08 96.94
CA LYS A 6 16.00 -31.74 95.91
C LYS A 6 14.76 -31.02 96.46
N SER A 7 14.22 -31.43 97.62
CA SER A 7 12.96 -30.86 98.13
C SER A 7 13.11 -29.48 98.76
N GLU A 8 14.29 -29.13 99.29
CA GLU A 8 14.54 -27.78 99.84
C GLU A 8 15.04 -26.79 98.78
N LEU A 9 15.68 -27.26 97.70
CA LEU A 9 16.22 -26.39 96.65
C LEU A 9 15.16 -26.00 95.60
N GLU A 10 14.18 -26.87 95.32
CA GLU A 10 13.07 -26.63 94.39
C GLU A 10 12.27 -25.33 94.66
N PRO A 11 11.79 -25.05 95.88
CA PRO A 11 11.03 -23.83 96.15
C PRO A 11 11.87 -22.56 96.01
N HIS A 12 13.18 -22.63 96.31
CA HIS A 12 14.09 -21.50 96.12
C HIS A 12 14.38 -21.23 94.64
N ILE A 13 14.58 -22.28 93.84
CA ILE A 13 14.73 -22.16 92.38
C ILE A 13 13.46 -21.60 91.76
N GLN A 14 12.30 -22.09 92.19
CA GLN A 14 11.00 -21.61 91.69
C GLN A 14 10.78 -20.12 92.01
N LYS A 15 11.07 -19.69 93.24
CA LYS A 15 10.99 -18.28 93.63
C LYS A 15 11.95 -17.39 92.85
N LEU A 16 13.16 -17.89 92.55
CA LEU A 16 14.15 -17.17 91.73
C LEU A 16 13.67 -17.02 90.29
N ILE A 17 13.04 -18.05 89.73
CA ILE A 17 12.42 -18.03 88.40
C ILE A 17 11.25 -17.03 88.38
N ASP A 18 10.38 -17.04 89.39
CA ASP A 18 9.24 -16.12 89.47
C ASP A 18 9.71 -14.67 89.60
N ASP A 19 10.71 -14.39 90.43
CA ASP A 19 11.31 -13.05 90.56
C ASP A 19 11.98 -12.60 89.24
N LEU A 20 12.63 -13.51 88.50
CA LEU A 20 13.18 -13.25 87.17
C LEU A 20 12.07 -12.94 86.14
N VAL A 21 10.98 -13.71 86.14
CA VAL A 21 9.83 -13.50 85.23
C VAL A 21 9.10 -12.20 85.54
N ILE A 22 8.89 -11.86 86.80
CA ILE A 22 8.24 -10.60 87.20
C ILE A 22 9.12 -9.40 86.85
N LYS A 23 10.43 -9.50 87.08
CA LYS A 23 11.36 -8.39 86.85
C LYS A 23 11.66 -8.15 85.36
N TYR A 24 11.79 -9.20 84.56
CA TYR A 24 12.20 -9.10 83.15
C TYR A 24 11.08 -9.40 82.13
N GLY A 25 9.98 -10.03 82.53
CA GLY A 25 8.85 -10.34 81.67
C GLY A 25 8.21 -9.11 80.99
N PRO A 26 7.91 -8.02 81.72
CA PRO A 26 7.41 -6.78 81.11
C PRO A 26 8.38 -6.17 80.10
N ILE A 27 9.69 -6.23 80.40
CA ILE A 27 10.75 -5.74 79.51
C ILE A 27 10.79 -6.57 78.22
N ALA A 28 10.70 -7.89 78.33
CA ALA A 28 10.65 -8.79 77.18
C ALA A 28 9.43 -8.53 76.28
N ILE A 29 8.25 -8.29 76.87
CA ILE A 29 7.02 -7.97 76.12
C ILE A 29 7.18 -6.65 75.34
N VAL A 30 7.75 -5.61 75.96
CA VAL A 30 7.99 -4.32 75.30
C VAL A 30 8.99 -4.47 74.14
N LEU A 31 10.06 -5.24 74.34
CA LEU A 31 11.06 -5.50 73.30
C LEU A 31 10.47 -6.28 72.12
N ILE A 32 9.64 -7.29 72.37
CA ILE A 32 8.92 -8.03 71.32
C ILE A 32 7.97 -7.11 70.56
N GLY A 33 7.23 -6.26 71.26
CA GLY A 33 6.32 -5.27 70.65
C GLY A 33 7.07 -4.29 69.74
N LEU A 34 8.19 -3.72 70.21
CA LEU A 34 9.04 -2.83 69.43
C LEU A 34 9.61 -3.53 68.19
N PHE A 35 10.07 -4.78 68.34
CA PHE A 35 10.56 -5.57 67.22
C PHE A 35 9.48 -5.78 66.15
N LEU A 36 8.26 -6.14 66.54
CA LEU A 36 7.13 -6.30 65.62
C LEU A 36 6.79 -4.99 64.89
N ILE A 37 6.83 -3.85 65.59
CA ILE A 37 6.61 -2.52 64.97
C ILE A 37 7.69 -2.24 63.92
N ILE A 38 8.96 -2.49 64.24
CA ILE A 38 10.07 -2.30 63.29
C ILE A 38 9.90 -3.19 62.05
N VAL A 39 9.51 -4.45 62.23
CA VAL A 39 9.23 -5.37 61.13
C VAL A 39 8.09 -4.86 60.24
N ILE A 40 7.01 -4.35 60.82
CA ILE A 40 5.87 -3.80 60.06
C ILE A 40 6.31 -2.57 59.25
N ILE A 41 7.04 -1.63 59.89
CA ILE A 41 7.51 -0.41 59.23
C ILE A 41 8.48 -0.75 58.09
N THR A 42 9.46 -1.62 58.34
CA THR A 42 10.43 -2.02 57.31
C THR A 42 9.76 -2.77 56.16
N TRP A 43 8.78 -3.62 56.45
CA TRP A 43 7.99 -4.30 55.43
C TRP A 43 7.18 -3.33 54.56
N ASP A 44 6.55 -2.32 55.15
CA ASP A 44 5.76 -1.34 54.39
C ASP A 44 6.65 -0.46 53.50
N ILE A 45 7.82 -0.03 54.00
CA ILE A 45 8.82 0.70 53.21
C ILE A 45 9.29 -0.16 52.01
N LEU A 46 9.63 -1.43 52.26
CA LEU A 46 10.09 -2.34 51.22
C LEU A 46 9.01 -2.56 50.16
N LYS A 47 7.77 -2.80 50.59
CA LYS A 47 6.61 -3.00 49.71
C LYS A 47 6.33 -1.77 48.85
N ASN A 48 6.40 -0.57 49.42
CA ASN A 48 6.19 0.68 48.70
C ASN A 48 7.30 0.93 47.67
N LYS A 49 8.55 0.62 48.00
CA LYS A 49 9.68 0.71 47.06
C LYS A 49 9.54 -0.27 45.90
N ILE A 50 9.23 -1.54 46.17
CA ILE A 50 9.00 -2.56 45.15
C ILE A 50 7.82 -2.15 44.26
N ARG A 51 6.70 -1.72 44.84
CA ARG A 51 5.53 -1.27 44.10
C ARG A 51 5.85 -0.07 43.20
N GLY A 52 6.68 0.86 43.68
CA GLY A 52 7.15 2.01 42.89
C GLY A 52 7.99 1.61 41.69
N GLU A 53 8.98 0.73 41.88
CA GLU A 53 9.83 0.23 40.78
C GLU A 53 9.04 -0.61 39.77
N VAL A 54 8.14 -1.48 40.24
CA VAL A 54 7.22 -2.24 39.36
C VAL A 54 6.32 -1.29 38.59
N LYS A 55 5.74 -0.27 39.24
CA LYS A 55 4.90 0.72 38.56
C LYS A 55 5.67 1.49 37.49
N LYS A 56 6.89 1.96 37.79
CA LYS A 56 7.77 2.61 36.80
C LYS A 56 8.08 1.69 35.62
N GLY A 57 8.37 0.41 35.88
CA GLY A 57 8.63 -0.58 34.84
C GLY A 57 7.42 -0.80 33.93
N VAL A 58 6.23 -0.91 34.53
CA VAL A 58 4.94 -1.04 33.81
C VAL A 58 4.64 0.23 33.00
N ASP A 59 4.78 1.41 33.59
CA ASP A 59 4.52 2.68 32.92
C ASP A 59 5.48 2.88 31.74
N LYS A 60 6.75 2.50 31.89
CA LYS A 60 7.74 2.52 30.81
C LYS A 60 7.38 1.56 29.68
N HIS A 61 7.05 0.30 30.00
CA HIS A 61 6.62 -0.67 28.97
C HIS A 61 5.36 -0.21 28.26
N LYS A 62 4.39 0.35 29.00
CA LYS A 62 3.18 0.91 28.42
C LYS A 62 3.50 2.05 27.44
N ALA A 63 4.38 2.97 27.81
CA ALA A 63 4.80 4.07 26.93
C ALA A 63 5.54 3.56 25.67
N GLU A 64 6.37 2.53 25.79
CA GLU A 64 7.05 1.91 24.64
C GLU A 64 6.07 1.22 23.69
N ILE A 65 5.09 0.52 24.24
CA ILE A 65 4.00 -0.11 23.49
C ILE A 65 3.17 0.96 22.77
N ASP A 66 2.73 1.99 23.48
CA ASP A 66 1.91 3.08 22.92
C ASP A 66 2.65 3.81 21.79
N ASN A 67 3.95 4.08 21.95
CA ASN A 67 4.78 4.69 20.91
C ASN A 67 4.90 3.78 19.67
N THR A 68 5.10 2.48 19.88
CA THR A 68 5.20 1.51 18.79
C THR A 68 3.91 1.44 18.00
N TYR A 69 2.76 1.36 18.68
CA TYR A 69 1.45 1.37 18.01
C TYR A 69 1.19 2.68 17.27
N THR A 70 1.54 3.82 17.88
CA THR A 70 1.37 5.13 17.24
C THR A 70 2.16 5.21 15.93
N LYS A 71 3.42 4.77 15.94
CA LYS A 71 4.26 4.71 14.73
C LYS A 71 3.68 3.75 13.70
N GLN A 72 3.22 2.57 14.10
CA GLN A 72 2.60 1.62 13.18
C GLN A 72 1.34 2.19 12.52
N ILE A 73 0.49 2.89 13.29
CA ILE A 73 -0.70 3.58 12.78
C ILE A 73 -0.28 4.67 11.78
N GLU A 74 0.75 5.46 12.07
CA GLU A 74 1.25 6.49 11.16
C GLU A 74 1.78 5.89 9.85
N HIS A 75 2.60 4.83 9.94
CA HIS A 75 3.10 4.11 8.77
C HIS A 75 1.96 3.52 7.93
N TYR A 76 0.94 2.96 8.59
CA TYR A 76 -0.25 2.44 7.91
C TYR A 76 -1.02 3.55 7.19
N ARG A 77 -1.24 4.70 7.84
CA ARG A 77 -1.88 5.88 7.21
C ARG A 77 -1.11 6.36 5.98
N LEU A 78 0.22 6.44 6.08
CA LEU A 78 1.08 6.81 4.96
C LEU A 78 0.99 5.79 3.81
N TYR A 79 1.01 4.50 4.12
CA TYR A 79 0.84 3.43 3.14
C TYR A 79 -0.49 3.55 2.40
N VAL A 80 -1.61 3.65 3.13
CA VAL A 80 -2.95 3.80 2.55
C VAL A 80 -3.04 5.06 1.68
N ALA A 81 -2.52 6.20 2.14
CA ALA A 81 -2.53 7.43 1.36
C ALA A 81 -1.73 7.30 0.04
N LYS A 82 -0.61 6.57 0.04
CA LYS A 82 0.16 6.27 -1.17
C LYS A 82 -0.58 5.29 -2.08
N GLN A 83 -1.22 4.27 -1.52
CA GLN A 83 -2.06 3.32 -2.25
C GLN A 83 -3.19 4.02 -3.00
N HIS A 84 -3.97 4.89 -2.35
CA HIS A 84 -5.01 5.69 -3.01
C HIS A 84 -4.46 6.49 -4.20
N LYS A 85 -3.32 7.17 -4.02
CA LYS A 85 -2.67 7.96 -5.08
C LYS A 85 -2.19 7.06 -6.23
N ALA A 86 -1.61 5.91 -5.91
CA ALA A 86 -1.14 4.94 -6.89
C ALA A 86 -2.31 4.38 -7.73
N TYR A 87 -3.43 4.02 -7.08
CA TYR A 87 -4.61 3.42 -7.70
C TYR A 87 -5.31 4.42 -8.62
N ALA A 88 -5.56 5.64 -8.14
CA ALA A 88 -6.17 6.70 -8.94
C ALA A 88 -5.37 7.01 -10.20
N LYS A 89 -4.04 7.07 -10.07
CA LYS A 89 -3.14 7.35 -11.20
C LYS A 89 -3.02 6.16 -12.17
N LEU A 90 -3.03 4.92 -11.66
CA LEU A 90 -3.06 3.72 -12.50
C LEU A 90 -4.36 3.68 -13.32
N ASN A 91 -5.51 3.87 -12.69
CA ASN A 91 -6.81 3.93 -13.37
C ASN A 91 -6.82 5.01 -14.47
N LYS A 92 -6.31 6.21 -14.18
CA LYS A 92 -6.19 7.29 -15.18
C LYS A 92 -5.35 6.88 -16.40
N TYR A 93 -4.28 6.12 -16.20
CA TYR A 93 -3.46 5.64 -17.32
C TYR A 93 -4.12 4.48 -18.08
N LEU A 94 -4.82 3.58 -17.39
CA LEU A 94 -5.60 2.50 -18.01
C LEU A 94 -6.68 3.07 -18.93
N LEU A 95 -7.50 4.01 -18.45
CA LEU A 95 -8.55 4.66 -19.26
C LEU A 95 -7.99 5.37 -20.49
N LYS A 96 -6.82 6.03 -20.35
CA LYS A 96 -6.17 6.67 -21.51
C LYS A 96 -5.67 5.65 -22.53
N THR A 97 -5.16 4.52 -22.07
CA THR A 97 -4.65 3.46 -22.94
C THR A 97 -5.80 2.74 -23.65
N GLU A 98 -6.86 2.43 -22.91
CA GLU A 98 -8.10 1.86 -23.43
C GLU A 98 -8.73 2.77 -24.48
N GLY A 99 -8.95 4.06 -24.18
CA GLY A 99 -9.53 4.99 -25.14
C GLY A 99 -8.74 5.02 -26.44
N LEU A 100 -7.41 5.06 -26.37
CA LEU A 100 -6.57 5.05 -27.58
C LEU A 100 -6.59 3.73 -28.34
N ALA A 101 -6.87 2.60 -27.68
CA ALA A 101 -7.04 1.30 -28.32
C ALA A 101 -8.45 1.13 -28.94
N VAL A 102 -9.48 1.61 -28.24
CA VAL A 102 -10.91 1.57 -28.63
C VAL A 102 -11.23 2.50 -29.80
N PHE A 103 -10.70 3.73 -29.78
CA PHE A 103 -11.00 4.73 -30.81
C PHE A 103 -10.37 4.43 -32.18
N GLN A 104 -9.57 3.39 -32.31
CA GLN A 104 -8.98 3.00 -33.60
C GLN A 104 -9.85 2.02 -34.40
N ALA A 105 -10.95 1.51 -33.84
CA ALA A 105 -11.87 0.62 -34.56
C ALA A 105 -13.12 1.33 -35.13
N LEU A 106 -13.38 2.58 -34.72
CA LEU A 106 -14.65 3.30 -34.96
C LEU A 106 -14.48 4.71 -35.54
N LYS A 107 -13.27 5.12 -35.97
CA LYS A 107 -13.07 6.48 -36.45
C LYS A 107 -13.66 6.69 -37.85
N THR A 108 -14.58 7.65 -37.93
CA THR A 108 -14.70 8.53 -39.10
C THR A 108 -13.45 9.41 -39.15
N TYR A 109 -12.63 9.22 -40.18
CA TYR A 109 -11.56 10.15 -40.48
C TYR A 109 -12.17 11.45 -41.02
N PRO A 110 -11.62 12.64 -40.67
CA PRO A 110 -11.98 13.85 -41.38
C PRO A 110 -11.81 13.63 -42.89
N ASP A 111 -12.71 14.19 -43.66
CA ASP A 111 -12.51 14.27 -45.10
C ASP A 111 -11.54 15.42 -45.38
N PHE A 112 -10.32 15.09 -45.78
CA PHE A 112 -9.27 16.07 -46.07
C PHE A 112 -9.35 16.61 -47.50
N THR A 113 -10.35 16.20 -48.29
CA THR A 113 -10.49 16.68 -49.69
C THR A 113 -10.86 18.15 -49.78
N GLU A 114 -11.54 18.71 -48.78
CA GLU A 114 -11.94 20.13 -48.74
C GLU A 114 -10.96 21.02 -47.94
N TYR A 115 -9.92 20.42 -47.34
CA TYR A 115 -9.00 21.15 -46.48
C TYR A 115 -7.99 21.95 -47.30
N THR A 116 -7.72 23.18 -46.86
CA THR A 116 -6.65 24.02 -47.40
C THR A 116 -5.28 23.54 -46.92
N GLU A 117 -4.22 23.95 -47.63
CA GLU A 117 -2.83 23.63 -47.27
C GLU A 117 -2.49 24.06 -45.84
N THR A 118 -3.02 25.21 -45.42
CA THR A 118 -2.80 25.77 -44.08
C THR A 118 -3.47 24.90 -43.00
N GLU A 119 -4.68 24.39 -43.27
CA GLU A 119 -5.41 23.51 -42.35
C GLU A 119 -4.75 22.14 -42.22
N ILE A 120 -4.31 21.56 -43.34
CA ILE A 120 -3.53 20.30 -43.34
C ILE A 120 -2.23 20.49 -42.56
N SER A 121 -1.50 21.56 -42.85
CA SER A 121 -0.25 21.89 -42.16
C SER A 121 -0.45 22.06 -40.65
N LYS A 122 -1.52 22.74 -40.23
CA LYS A 122 -1.87 22.89 -38.82
C LYS A 122 -2.20 21.53 -38.18
N TYR A 123 -3.05 20.73 -38.81
CA TYR A 123 -3.46 19.41 -38.32
C TYR A 123 -2.26 18.48 -38.10
N LEU A 124 -1.30 18.49 -39.03
CA LEU A 124 -0.09 17.67 -38.99
C LEU A 124 0.93 18.19 -37.96
N LYS A 125 1.12 19.51 -37.84
CA LYS A 125 1.97 20.11 -36.80
C LYS A 125 1.48 19.82 -35.38
N GLU A 126 0.17 19.85 -35.14
CA GLU A 126 -0.42 19.45 -33.85
C GLU A 126 -0.15 17.97 -33.48
N ARG A 127 0.23 17.15 -34.48
CA ARG A 127 0.59 15.74 -34.34
C ARG A 127 2.10 15.50 -34.43
N ASN A 128 2.90 16.57 -34.40
CA ASN A 128 4.35 16.55 -34.50
C ASN A 128 4.88 15.92 -35.81
N ALA A 129 4.21 16.19 -36.93
CA ALA A 129 4.79 15.90 -38.24
C ALA A 129 6.06 16.75 -38.47
N SER A 130 7.09 16.12 -38.99
CA SER A 130 8.32 16.77 -39.45
C SER A 130 8.07 17.61 -40.71
N GLU A 131 8.99 18.52 -41.01
CA GLU A 131 8.91 19.34 -42.22
C GLU A 131 8.93 18.50 -43.51
N ASN A 132 9.63 17.36 -43.50
CA ASN A 132 9.67 16.46 -44.64
C ASN A 132 8.33 15.73 -44.85
N GLU A 133 7.71 15.26 -43.75
CA GLU A 133 6.35 14.69 -43.80
C GLU A 133 5.36 15.74 -44.30
N LEU A 134 5.41 16.98 -43.79
CA LEU A 134 4.55 18.08 -44.26
C LEU A 134 4.67 18.31 -45.77
N LYS A 135 5.89 18.40 -46.31
CA LYS A 135 6.13 18.55 -47.75
C LYS A 135 5.52 17.40 -48.57
N GLN A 136 5.63 16.17 -48.06
CA GLN A 136 5.03 15.00 -48.70
C GLN A 136 3.49 15.07 -48.72
N PHE A 137 2.84 15.54 -47.65
CA PHE A 137 1.39 15.71 -47.64
C PHE A 137 0.94 16.83 -48.59
N ILE A 138 1.67 17.95 -48.61
CA ILE A 138 1.35 19.09 -49.47
C ILE A 138 1.49 18.70 -50.95
N SER A 139 2.51 17.91 -51.32
CA SER A 139 2.67 17.45 -52.70
C SER A 139 1.54 16.52 -53.18
N LEU A 140 0.80 15.89 -52.25
CA LEU A 140 -0.36 15.04 -52.55
C LEU A 140 -1.67 15.83 -52.68
N MET A 141 -1.71 17.13 -52.40
CA MET A 141 -2.96 17.91 -52.48
C MET A 141 -3.59 17.95 -53.87
N GLY A 142 -2.82 17.71 -54.93
CA GLY A 142 -3.34 17.55 -56.30
C GLY A 142 -4.06 16.21 -56.56
N ASP A 143 -3.91 15.22 -55.68
CA ASP A 143 -4.58 13.93 -55.73
C ASP A 143 -5.32 13.67 -54.40
N SER A 144 -6.58 14.10 -54.35
CA SER A 144 -7.41 14.02 -53.15
C SER A 144 -7.54 12.59 -52.60
N LYS A 145 -7.52 11.56 -53.45
CA LYS A 145 -7.62 10.15 -53.00
C LYS A 145 -6.31 9.70 -52.34
N ALA A 146 -5.18 10.05 -52.94
CA ALA A 146 -3.87 9.73 -52.38
C ALA A 146 -3.65 10.47 -51.05
N LEU A 147 -3.99 11.77 -51.00
CA LEU A 147 -3.92 12.58 -49.78
C LEU A 147 -4.79 11.97 -48.66
N GLN A 148 -6.05 11.67 -48.94
CA GLN A 148 -6.97 11.12 -47.95
C GLN A 148 -6.43 9.80 -47.37
N LYS A 149 -5.93 8.91 -48.22
CA LYS A 149 -5.35 7.63 -47.80
C LYS A 149 -4.10 7.82 -46.94
N GLU A 150 -3.19 8.70 -47.34
CA GLU A 150 -1.97 8.96 -46.58
C GLU A 150 -2.27 9.59 -45.22
N MET A 151 -3.23 10.52 -45.16
CA MET A 151 -3.68 11.15 -43.92
C MET A 151 -4.32 10.16 -42.95
N GLN A 152 -5.06 9.18 -43.48
CA GLN A 152 -5.59 8.06 -42.69
C GLN A 152 -4.47 7.21 -42.11
N ASN A 153 -3.53 6.75 -42.93
CA ASN A 153 -2.37 5.95 -42.50
C ASN A 153 -1.56 6.68 -41.42
N TYR A 154 -1.27 7.97 -41.63
CA TYR A 154 -0.53 8.78 -40.67
C TYR A 154 -1.29 8.94 -39.36
N THR A 155 -2.59 9.20 -39.42
CA THR A 155 -3.44 9.32 -38.23
C THR A 155 -3.48 8.00 -37.45
N GLU A 156 -3.54 6.86 -38.13
CA GLU A 156 -3.46 5.53 -37.51
C GLU A 156 -2.13 5.32 -36.80
N LEU A 157 -1.01 5.52 -37.51
CA LEU A 157 0.33 5.37 -36.95
C LEU A 157 0.56 6.30 -35.75
N PHE A 158 0.11 7.55 -35.84
CA PHE A 158 0.15 8.48 -34.72
C PHE A 158 -0.61 7.96 -33.50
N ASN A 159 -1.81 7.39 -33.69
CA ASN A 159 -2.59 6.84 -32.59
C ASN A 159 -1.91 5.62 -31.97
N VAL A 160 -1.30 4.74 -32.78
CA VAL A 160 -0.51 3.58 -32.30
C VAL A 160 0.67 4.06 -31.47
N ARG A 161 1.46 5.03 -31.97
CA ARG A 161 2.58 5.64 -31.22
C ARG A 161 2.10 6.24 -29.89
N LYS A 162 0.97 6.94 -29.89
CA LYS A 162 0.37 7.52 -28.68
C LYS A 162 -0.07 6.43 -27.70
N ALA A 163 -0.71 5.36 -28.18
CA ALA A 163 -1.12 4.22 -27.37
C ALA A 163 0.10 3.54 -26.73
N ARG A 164 1.17 3.31 -27.50
CA ARG A 164 2.45 2.77 -27.02
C ARG A 164 3.05 3.63 -25.90
N VAL A 165 3.07 4.96 -26.06
CA VAL A 165 3.54 5.87 -25.00
C VAL A 165 2.71 5.72 -23.72
N PHE A 166 1.37 5.65 -23.81
CA PHE A 166 0.53 5.47 -22.63
C PHE A 166 0.65 4.07 -22.02
N PHE A 167 0.83 3.04 -22.83
CA PHE A 167 1.12 1.69 -22.36
C PHE A 167 2.41 1.66 -21.53
N HIS A 168 3.50 2.27 -22.01
CA HIS A 168 4.74 2.39 -21.23
C HIS A 168 4.56 3.22 -19.97
N LYS A 169 3.82 4.35 -20.03
CA LYS A 169 3.50 5.13 -18.82
C LYS A 169 2.72 4.32 -17.79
N THR A 170 1.79 3.48 -18.25
CA THR A 170 1.02 2.58 -17.39
C THR A 170 1.93 1.55 -16.73
N LYS A 171 2.76 0.83 -17.50
CA LYS A 171 3.73 -0.14 -16.98
C LYS A 171 4.70 0.49 -15.98
N ASN A 172 5.30 1.63 -16.33
CA ASN A 172 6.26 2.29 -15.47
C ASN A 172 5.60 2.75 -14.16
N HIS A 173 4.39 3.30 -14.24
CA HIS A 173 3.64 3.69 -13.04
C HIS A 173 3.32 2.49 -12.15
N TYR A 174 2.92 1.36 -12.75
CA TYR A 174 2.72 0.11 -12.02
C TYR A 174 4.01 -0.33 -11.30
N TRP A 175 5.12 -0.47 -12.02
CA TRP A 175 6.39 -0.96 -11.45
C TRP A 175 6.94 -0.07 -10.33
N ILE A 176 6.88 1.25 -10.50
CA ILE A 176 7.33 2.21 -9.48
C ILE A 176 6.50 2.09 -8.19
N ASN A 177 5.24 1.68 -8.31
CA ASN A 177 4.30 1.60 -7.18
C ASN A 177 3.94 0.16 -6.81
N ALA A 178 4.72 -0.84 -7.26
CA ALA A 178 4.45 -2.27 -7.07
C ALA A 178 4.17 -2.61 -5.60
N LEU A 179 4.92 -2.01 -4.67
CA LEU A 179 4.79 -2.22 -3.22
C LEU A 179 3.41 -1.82 -2.64
N TYR A 180 2.63 -1.02 -3.36
CA TYR A 180 1.31 -0.56 -2.94
C TYR A 180 0.17 -1.34 -3.59
N PHE A 181 0.46 -2.25 -4.53
CA PHE A 181 -0.54 -3.07 -5.20
C PHE A 181 -0.58 -4.46 -4.57
N SER A 182 -1.78 -5.04 -4.48
CA SER A 182 -1.94 -6.43 -4.05
C SER A 182 -1.55 -7.40 -5.17
N ASN A 183 -1.28 -8.65 -4.81
CA ASN A 183 -1.03 -9.72 -5.80
C ASN A 183 -2.20 -9.90 -6.79
N LYS A 184 -3.44 -9.64 -6.34
CA LYS A 184 -4.63 -9.69 -7.22
C LYS A 184 -4.58 -8.59 -8.30
N ILE A 185 -4.18 -7.38 -7.91
CA ILE A 185 -3.98 -6.27 -8.85
C ILE A 185 -2.84 -6.62 -9.81
N GLU A 186 -1.76 -7.24 -9.34
CA GLU A 186 -0.64 -7.68 -10.17
C GLU A 186 -1.08 -8.67 -11.26
N GLU A 187 -1.82 -9.72 -10.89
CA GLU A 187 -2.31 -10.74 -11.83
C GLU A 187 -3.20 -10.11 -12.91
N GLN A 188 -4.18 -9.30 -12.51
CA GLN A 188 -5.07 -8.60 -13.44
C GLN A 188 -4.31 -7.61 -14.33
N PHE A 189 -3.29 -6.94 -13.78
CA PHE A 189 -2.45 -6.03 -14.55
C PHE A 189 -1.63 -6.79 -15.61
N LYS A 190 -1.09 -7.97 -15.29
CA LYS A 190 -0.38 -8.82 -16.26
C LYS A 190 -1.30 -9.16 -17.45
N ASP A 191 -2.54 -9.56 -17.19
CA ASP A 191 -3.51 -9.86 -18.26
C ASP A 191 -3.79 -8.64 -19.14
N ILE A 192 -4.03 -7.48 -18.52
CA ILE A 192 -4.21 -6.21 -19.26
C ILE A 192 -2.98 -5.90 -20.12
N THR A 193 -1.77 -6.03 -19.56
CA THR A 193 -0.56 -5.73 -20.33
C THR A 193 -0.33 -6.68 -21.48
N LYS A 194 -0.69 -7.96 -21.34
CA LYS A 194 -0.63 -8.95 -22.42
C LYS A 194 -1.57 -8.55 -23.55
N ILE A 195 -2.84 -8.26 -23.25
CA ILE A 195 -3.84 -7.86 -24.24
C ILE A 195 -3.39 -6.59 -24.97
N LEU A 196 -2.96 -5.57 -24.23
CA LEU A 196 -2.48 -4.31 -24.82
C LEU A 196 -1.27 -4.52 -25.73
N ASN A 197 -0.31 -5.36 -25.31
CA ASN A 197 0.86 -5.65 -26.10
C ASN A 197 0.50 -6.39 -27.40
N GLU A 198 -0.41 -7.35 -27.33
CA GLU A 198 -0.92 -8.08 -28.51
C GLU A 198 -1.63 -7.14 -29.49
N MET A 199 -2.48 -6.24 -28.98
CA MET A 199 -3.15 -5.22 -29.81
C MET A 199 -2.14 -4.28 -30.49
N ILE A 200 -1.05 -3.91 -29.82
CA ILE A 200 0.01 -3.07 -30.39
C ILE A 200 0.75 -3.85 -31.48
N ILE A 201 1.11 -5.11 -31.23
CA ILE A 201 1.83 -5.96 -32.20
C ILE A 201 1.03 -6.14 -33.49
N ILE A 202 -0.25 -6.50 -33.40
CA ILE A 202 -1.11 -6.69 -34.58
C ILE A 202 -1.17 -5.42 -35.45
N ARG A 203 -1.12 -4.24 -34.83
CA ARG A 203 -1.17 -2.95 -35.54
C ARG A 203 0.16 -2.49 -36.11
N GLU A 204 1.28 -2.89 -35.50
CA GLU A 204 2.61 -2.49 -35.95
C GLU A 204 3.22 -3.45 -36.95
N ILE A 205 2.83 -4.73 -36.89
CA ILE A 205 3.30 -5.80 -37.76
C ILE A 205 2.08 -6.54 -38.31
N PRO A 206 1.33 -5.94 -39.26
CA PRO A 206 0.17 -6.60 -39.86
C PRO A 206 0.61 -7.85 -40.62
N SER A 207 -0.20 -8.91 -40.61
CA SER A 207 0.16 -10.19 -41.22
C SER A 207 0.28 -10.17 -42.75
N ASN A 208 -0.17 -9.11 -43.42
CA ASN A 208 -0.20 -9.05 -44.88
C ASN A 208 0.14 -7.63 -45.42
N ASP A 209 1.35 -7.45 -45.97
CA ASP A 209 1.79 -6.24 -46.68
C ASP A 209 1.35 -4.91 -46.04
N ASN A 210 1.56 -4.77 -44.73
CA ASN A 210 1.22 -3.59 -43.94
C ASN A 210 -0.29 -3.23 -43.92
N LYS A 211 -1.18 -4.18 -44.20
CA LYS A 211 -2.63 -4.01 -44.09
C LYS A 211 -3.22 -4.99 -43.08
N LEU A 212 -4.13 -4.50 -42.26
CA LEU A 212 -4.92 -5.33 -41.36
C LEU A 212 -5.85 -6.22 -42.18
N THR A 213 -5.79 -7.52 -41.92
CA THR A 213 -6.72 -8.49 -42.50
C THR A 213 -8.07 -8.45 -41.78
N LYS A 214 -9.09 -9.11 -42.35
CA LYS A 214 -10.38 -9.28 -41.67
C LYS A 214 -10.22 -10.04 -40.35
N GLU A 215 -9.30 -11.01 -40.32
CA GLU A 215 -8.97 -11.80 -39.14
C GLU A 215 -8.32 -10.92 -38.06
N ASP A 216 -7.33 -10.09 -38.42
CA ASP A 216 -6.72 -9.12 -37.51
C ASP A 216 -7.77 -8.19 -36.89
N MET A 217 -8.70 -7.69 -37.70
CA MET A 217 -9.78 -6.82 -37.23
C MET A 217 -10.74 -7.54 -36.28
N GLN A 218 -11.02 -8.83 -36.51
CA GLN A 218 -11.83 -9.64 -35.62
C GLN A 218 -11.11 -9.90 -34.28
N THR A 219 -9.83 -10.23 -34.34
CA THR A 219 -8.96 -10.40 -33.17
C THR A 219 -8.84 -9.10 -32.37
N LEU A 220 -8.63 -7.97 -33.02
CA LEU A 220 -8.60 -6.66 -32.35
C LEU A 220 -9.91 -6.34 -31.64
N ARG A 221 -11.06 -6.68 -32.23
CA ARG A 221 -12.39 -6.49 -31.60
C ARG A 221 -12.59 -7.40 -30.38
N SER A 222 -12.12 -8.65 -30.44
CA SER A 222 -12.22 -9.57 -29.30
C SER A 222 -11.28 -9.13 -28.16
N LEU A 223 -10.03 -8.78 -28.49
CA LEU A 223 -9.05 -8.21 -27.55
C LEU A 223 -9.56 -6.93 -26.91
N GLN A 224 -10.22 -6.05 -27.67
CA GLN A 224 -10.81 -4.83 -27.13
C GLN A 224 -11.90 -5.10 -26.09
N LYS A 225 -12.82 -6.05 -26.36
CA LYS A 225 -13.85 -6.44 -25.37
C LYS A 225 -13.22 -7.06 -24.12
N ASN A 226 -12.21 -7.89 -24.30
CA ASN A 226 -11.48 -8.52 -23.20
C ASN A 226 -10.73 -7.47 -22.37
N LEU A 227 -10.10 -6.49 -23.03
CA LEU A 227 -9.41 -5.38 -22.38
C LEU A 227 -10.36 -4.58 -21.50
N GLN A 228 -11.51 -4.18 -22.03
CA GLN A 228 -12.52 -3.40 -21.29
C GLN A 228 -13.00 -4.18 -20.05
N SER A 229 -13.37 -5.45 -20.22
CA SER A 229 -13.75 -6.32 -19.10
C SER A 229 -12.62 -6.44 -18.05
N SER A 230 -11.37 -6.59 -18.48
CA SER A 230 -10.23 -6.67 -17.55
C SER A 230 -9.97 -5.35 -16.82
N ILE A 231 -10.14 -4.21 -17.49
CA ILE A 231 -10.06 -2.88 -16.88
C ILE A 231 -11.18 -2.68 -15.85
N ASP A 232 -12.41 -3.07 -16.16
CA ASP A 232 -13.52 -2.98 -15.21
C ASP A 232 -13.27 -3.84 -13.97
N LYS A 233 -12.73 -5.04 -14.16
CA LYS A 233 -12.37 -5.95 -13.06
C LYS A 233 -11.28 -5.36 -12.17
N ILE A 234 -10.19 -4.84 -12.73
CA ILE A 234 -9.10 -4.27 -11.92
C ILE A 234 -9.55 -2.99 -11.21
N VAL A 235 -10.39 -2.16 -11.84
CA VAL A 235 -10.97 -0.97 -11.21
C VAL A 235 -11.90 -1.35 -10.06
N LYS A 236 -12.71 -2.40 -10.23
CA LYS A 236 -13.55 -2.93 -9.15
C LYS A 236 -12.69 -3.41 -7.97
N GLN A 237 -11.66 -4.22 -8.24
CA GLN A 237 -10.73 -4.71 -7.23
C GLN A 237 -10.02 -3.56 -6.49
N MET A 238 -9.58 -2.53 -7.21
CA MET A 238 -9.00 -1.32 -6.62
C MET A 238 -10.00 -0.64 -5.67
N LYS A 239 -11.26 -0.48 -6.08
CA LYS A 239 -12.31 0.14 -5.23
C LYS A 239 -12.58 -0.68 -3.96
N GLU A 240 -12.63 -2.01 -4.09
CA GLU A 240 -12.84 -2.91 -2.95
C GLU A 240 -11.72 -2.80 -1.93
N GLU A 241 -10.46 -2.80 -2.37
CA GLU A 241 -9.30 -2.67 -1.47
C GLU A 241 -9.23 -1.30 -0.77
N LEU A 242 -9.56 -0.22 -1.48
CA LEU A 242 -9.62 1.12 -0.90
C LEU A 242 -10.78 1.29 0.09
N SER A 243 -11.89 0.57 -0.13
CA SER A 243 -13.06 0.61 0.76
C SER A 243 -12.85 -0.24 2.02
N ALA A 244 -12.17 -1.39 1.89
CA ALA A 244 -11.84 -2.26 3.01
C ALA A 244 -10.82 -1.61 3.98
N GLY A 245 -9.94 -0.75 3.48
CA GLY A 245 -9.01 0.04 4.31
C GLY A 245 -9.67 1.15 5.14
N LEU A 246 -10.94 1.48 4.87
CA LEU A 246 -11.72 2.47 5.64
C LEU A 246 -12.60 1.83 6.74
N ALA A 247 -12.77 0.51 6.72
CA ALA A 247 -13.73 -0.23 7.55
C ALA A 247 -13.10 -1.06 8.69
N LYS A 248 -11.79 -0.92 8.94
CA LYS A 248 -11.07 -1.51 10.07
C LYS A 248 -10.36 -0.43 10.86
#